data_AF-A0A4U0W857-F1
#
_entry.id   AF-A0A4U0W857-F1
#
_cell.length_a   1.000
_cell.length_b   1.000
_cell.length_c   1.000
_cell.angle_alpha   90.00
_cell.angle_beta   90.00
_cell.angle_gamma   90.00
#
_symmetry.space_group_name_H-M   'P 1'
#
loop_
_entity.id
_entity.type
_entity.pdbx_description
1 polymer ?
#
loop_
_entity_poly.entity_id
_entity_poly.type
_entity_poly.pdbx_seq_one_letter_code
_entity_poly.pdbx_strand_id
1 'polypeptide(L)'
;MPRNSRDLAVSLGRDLSRSLQRNLEHLRPPPTRGGKMGMPIPSHFRPQPKFVQVKDRVPYWHFAPGDRVKLVKGDERVKGKVGVIERVERETNRVYLAEPEFAAKKRSPNEYPGQQTEPTFNPTQDTYSTPRPFHISNLRLQVREGGKEYTATRVRRTQVGWDPVERKYVWKRLALVPDLAGEEASGWRQVPWPQEEKPTLVKGALDAAEEEILRPSWTPDLSSLSLAPSSSTAPKNPSRPLPNLAEGAPPELRVSQLDLGGAYWSRAKRQERFQEKKAREAQYGKIRSNELRRAAARMANASARRGGRADEIDLA
;
A
#
# COMPACT_ATOMS: atom_id res chain seq x y z
N MET A 1 -42.30 -21.84 -13.86
CA MET A 1 -41.07 -22.46 -13.31
C MET A 1 -40.80 -21.87 -11.93
N PRO A 2 -41.09 -22.57 -10.83
CA PRO A 2 -40.80 -22.04 -9.50
C PRO A 2 -39.28 -22.12 -9.26
N ARG A 3 -38.66 -20.99 -8.89
CA ARG A 3 -37.25 -20.93 -8.50
C ARG A 3 -37.09 -21.57 -7.12
N ASN A 4 -36.20 -22.54 -7.01
CA ASN A 4 -35.90 -23.27 -5.78
C ASN A 4 -35.51 -22.31 -4.64
N SER A 5 -36.24 -22.39 -3.54
CA SER A 5 -35.99 -21.62 -2.30
C SER A 5 -34.63 -21.90 -1.67
N ARG A 6 -33.96 -23.00 -2.03
CA ARG A 6 -32.59 -23.33 -1.60
C ARG A 6 -31.52 -22.39 -2.17
N ASP A 7 -31.71 -21.83 -3.36
CA ASP A 7 -30.71 -20.96 -3.99
C ASP A 7 -30.72 -19.52 -3.44
N LEU A 8 -31.85 -19.09 -2.85
CA LEU A 8 -31.97 -17.80 -2.17
C LEU A 8 -31.23 -17.78 -0.81
N ALA A 9 -31.20 -18.90 -0.09
CA ALA A 9 -30.52 -18.98 1.20
C ALA A 9 -28.98 -18.93 1.07
N VAL A 10 -28.42 -19.51 0.00
CA VAL A 10 -26.97 -19.54 -0.24
C VAL A 10 -26.44 -18.18 -0.75
N SER A 11 -27.24 -17.44 -1.52
CA SER A 11 -26.87 -16.09 -1.98
C SER A 11 -26.99 -15.04 -0.87
N LEU A 12 -28.05 -15.08 -0.04
CA LEU A 12 -28.21 -14.15 1.09
C LEU A 12 -27.19 -14.39 2.22
N GLY A 13 -26.79 -15.64 2.49
CA GLY A 13 -25.83 -15.96 3.56
C GLY A 13 -24.38 -15.54 3.27
N ARG A 14 -23.93 -15.60 2.01
CA ARG A 14 -22.57 -15.21 1.62
C ARG A 14 -22.37 -13.70 1.58
N ASP A 15 -23.38 -12.93 1.21
CA ASP A 15 -23.28 -11.46 1.10
C ASP A 15 -23.50 -10.74 2.43
N LEU A 16 -24.27 -11.32 3.37
CA LEU A 16 -24.38 -10.81 4.74
C LEU A 16 -23.05 -10.91 5.48
N SER A 17 -22.31 -12.02 5.37
CA SER A 17 -21.01 -12.16 6.05
C SER A 17 -19.96 -11.17 5.54
N ARG A 18 -19.86 -10.93 4.23
CA ARG A 18 -18.91 -9.96 3.65
C ARG A 18 -19.31 -8.51 3.90
N SER A 19 -20.60 -8.18 3.94
CA SER A 19 -21.07 -6.81 4.23
C SER A 19 -21.07 -6.50 5.74
N LEU A 20 -21.41 -7.46 6.60
CA LEU A 20 -21.32 -7.31 8.07
C LEU A 20 -19.87 -7.26 8.56
N GLN A 21 -18.97 -8.07 7.99
CA GLN A 21 -17.54 -8.03 8.33
C GLN A 21 -16.83 -6.78 7.79
N ARG A 22 -17.34 -6.16 6.71
CA ARG A 22 -16.82 -4.87 6.22
C ARG A 22 -17.36 -3.68 6.99
N ASN A 23 -18.61 -3.75 7.43
CA ASN A 23 -19.29 -2.69 8.20
C ASN A 23 -19.34 -3.03 9.70
N LEU A 24 -18.16 -3.23 10.29
CA LEU A 24 -17.98 -3.22 11.75
C LEU A 24 -18.11 -1.79 12.32
N GLU A 25 -18.92 -0.92 11.70
CA GLU A 25 -19.22 0.41 12.22
C GLU A 25 -19.89 0.34 13.60
N HIS A 26 -20.58 -0.76 13.90
CA HIS A 26 -21.11 -1.07 15.23
C HIS A 26 -20.03 -1.37 16.28
N LEU A 27 -18.80 -1.70 15.88
CA LEU A 27 -17.63 -1.76 16.77
C LEU A 27 -16.93 -0.42 16.93
N ARG A 28 -17.33 0.62 16.17
CA ARG A 28 -16.83 1.97 16.48
C ARG A 28 -17.28 2.29 17.90
N PRO A 29 -16.38 2.79 18.76
CA PRO A 29 -16.79 3.21 20.08
C PRO A 29 -17.93 4.22 19.91
N PRO A 30 -19.03 4.08 20.68
CA PRO A 30 -20.15 5.00 20.57
C PRO A 30 -19.63 6.43 20.73
N PRO A 31 -20.24 7.42 20.04
CA PRO A 31 -19.82 8.80 20.13
C PRO A 31 -19.77 9.19 21.61
N THR A 32 -18.57 9.47 22.10
CA THR A 32 -18.27 9.59 23.54
C THR A 32 -18.86 10.89 24.13
N ARG A 33 -19.58 11.66 23.32
CA ARG A 33 -20.13 12.97 23.64
C ARG A 33 -21.67 12.86 23.66
N GLY A 34 -22.24 12.73 24.85
CA GLY A 34 -23.66 13.04 25.12
C GLY A 34 -24.71 11.98 24.78
N GLY A 35 -24.35 10.76 24.36
CA GLY A 35 -25.33 9.71 24.07
C GLY A 35 -25.85 9.00 25.33
N LYS A 36 -27.15 9.14 25.63
CA LYS A 36 -27.86 8.53 26.78
C LYS A 36 -27.91 6.98 26.79
N MET A 37 -27.32 6.30 25.80
CA MET A 37 -27.31 4.83 25.66
C MET A 37 -25.95 4.16 25.94
N GLY A 38 -24.91 4.93 26.31
CA GLY A 38 -23.63 4.33 26.70
C GLY A 38 -23.74 3.73 28.10
N MET A 39 -24.14 2.46 28.23
CA MET A 39 -23.99 1.73 29.49
C MET A 39 -22.53 1.86 29.94
N PRO A 40 -22.24 2.42 31.12
CA PRO A 40 -20.87 2.62 31.56
C PRO A 40 -20.24 1.26 31.79
N ILE A 41 -19.34 0.84 30.89
CA ILE A 41 -18.46 -0.31 31.13
C ILE A 41 -17.82 -0.08 32.50
N PRO A 42 -17.95 -1.03 33.46
CA PRO A 42 -17.37 -0.88 34.78
C PRO A 42 -15.89 -0.55 34.66
N SER A 43 -15.40 0.33 35.52
CA SER A 43 -14.03 0.88 35.44
C SER A 43 -12.95 -0.19 35.31
N HIS A 44 -13.15 -1.36 35.91
CA HIS A 44 -12.25 -2.51 35.85
C HIS A 44 -12.19 -3.18 34.47
N PHE A 45 -13.30 -3.22 33.72
CA PHE A 45 -13.34 -3.81 32.38
C PHE A 45 -12.86 -2.86 31.29
N ARG A 46 -12.56 -1.59 31.64
CA ARG A 46 -12.01 -0.64 30.68
C ARG A 46 -10.55 -0.99 30.39
N PRO A 47 -10.15 -1.09 29.12
CA PRO A 47 -8.74 -1.30 28.79
C PRO A 47 -7.93 -0.10 29.30
N GLN A 48 -6.95 -0.39 30.15
CA GLN A 48 -5.96 0.57 30.62
C GLN A 48 -4.60 0.09 30.09
N PRO A 49 -4.10 0.66 28.99
CA PRO A 49 -4.46 1.95 28.37
C PRO A 49 -5.67 1.93 27.42
N LYS A 50 -6.27 3.11 27.18
CA LYS A 50 -7.39 3.29 26.25
C LYS A 50 -6.99 2.86 24.83
N PHE A 51 -7.88 2.12 24.17
CA PHE A 51 -7.72 1.72 22.76
C PHE A 51 -7.60 2.94 21.83
N VAL A 52 -6.65 2.88 20.90
CA VAL A 52 -6.40 3.92 19.89
C VAL A 52 -6.80 3.39 18.51
N GLN A 53 -7.64 4.14 17.80
CA GLN A 53 -8.07 3.77 16.45
C GLN A 53 -6.88 3.78 15.49
N VAL A 54 -6.90 2.92 14.47
CA VAL A 54 -5.79 2.76 13.51
C VAL A 54 -5.36 4.09 12.88
N LYS A 55 -6.31 4.98 12.58
CA LYS A 55 -6.05 6.33 12.02
C LYS A 55 -5.28 7.26 12.97
N ASP A 56 -5.42 7.04 14.28
CA ASP A 56 -4.78 7.86 15.33
C ASP A 56 -3.45 7.22 15.80
N ARG A 57 -3.12 6.02 15.31
CA ARG A 57 -1.82 5.38 15.55
C ARG A 57 -0.74 6.11 14.79
N VAL A 58 0.41 6.32 15.42
CA VAL A 58 1.55 6.93 14.74
C VAL A 58 2.10 5.94 13.70
N PRO A 59 2.08 6.26 12.39
CA PRO A 59 2.52 5.30 11.37
C PRO A 59 4.03 5.13 11.35
N TYR A 60 4.78 6.24 11.48
CA TYR A 60 6.24 6.26 11.45
C TYR A 60 6.76 6.73 12.79
N TRP A 61 7.14 5.77 13.62
CA TRP A 61 7.68 6.03 14.94
C TRP A 61 9.09 6.63 14.86
N HIS A 62 9.48 7.37 15.89
CA HIS A 62 10.85 7.85 16.06
C HIS A 62 11.54 7.21 17.26
N PHE A 63 10.88 6.24 17.90
CA PHE A 63 11.36 5.53 19.07
C PHE A 63 11.37 4.03 18.77
N ALA A 64 12.41 3.36 19.24
CA ALA A 64 12.60 1.93 19.17
C ALA A 64 13.08 1.42 20.55
N PRO A 65 12.88 0.12 20.84
CA PRO A 65 13.52 -0.54 21.97
C PRO A 65 15.03 -0.30 21.96
N GLY A 66 15.62 0.03 23.11
CA GLY A 66 17.03 0.37 23.27
C GLY A 66 17.36 1.87 23.14
N ASP A 67 16.44 2.72 22.67
CA ASP A 67 16.68 4.16 22.66
C ASP A 67 16.71 4.75 24.08
N ARG A 68 17.60 5.74 24.30
CA ARG A 68 17.60 6.57 25.50
C ARG A 68 16.64 7.74 25.34
N VAL A 69 15.79 7.94 26.34
CA VAL A 69 14.78 8.99 26.35
C VAL A 69 14.70 9.70 27.68
N LYS A 70 14.40 11.00 27.64
CA LYS A 70 14.10 11.81 28.81
C LYS A 70 12.59 12.03 28.92
N LEU A 71 12.02 11.79 30.09
CA LEU A 71 10.61 12.06 30.36
C LEU A 71 10.41 13.56 30.63
N VAL A 72 9.67 14.25 29.78
CA VAL A 72 9.44 15.71 29.90
C VAL A 72 8.13 16.02 30.64
N LYS A 73 7.12 15.17 30.47
CA LYS A 73 5.78 15.35 31.07
C LYS A 73 5.36 14.08 31.81
N GLY A 74 4.77 14.24 32.99
CA GLY A 74 4.30 13.14 33.82
C GLY A 74 4.41 13.48 35.30
N ASP A 75 4.30 12.46 36.14
CA ASP A 75 4.44 12.60 37.59
C ASP A 75 5.80 13.19 37.96
N GLU A 76 5.82 14.05 38.98
CA GLU A 76 7.03 14.77 39.43
C GLU A 76 8.18 13.84 39.80
N ARG A 77 7.88 12.63 40.27
CA ARG A 77 8.88 11.60 40.64
C ARG A 77 9.71 11.09 39.48
N VAL A 78 9.13 11.07 38.28
CA VAL A 78 9.75 10.51 37.06
C VAL A 78 10.08 11.59 36.03
N LYS A 79 9.49 12.78 36.17
CA LYS A 79 9.74 13.91 35.28
C LYS A 79 11.21 14.32 35.35
N GLY A 80 11.82 14.52 34.19
CA GLY A 80 13.22 14.92 34.05
C GLY A 80 14.20 13.75 34.07
N LYS A 81 13.76 12.55 34.44
CA LYS A 81 14.62 11.37 34.45
C LYS A 81 14.83 10.80 33.07
N VAL A 82 15.97 10.15 32.91
CA VAL A 82 16.38 9.45 31.70
C VAL A 82 16.09 7.98 31.87
N GLY A 83 15.58 7.35 30.83
CA GLY A 83 15.39 5.91 30.79
C GLY A 83 15.63 5.32 29.41
N VAL A 84 15.84 4.02 29.37
CA VAL A 84 15.98 3.21 28.16
C VAL A 84 14.64 2.58 27.84
N ILE A 85 14.25 2.62 26.58
CA ILE A 85 13.02 1.98 26.13
C ILE A 85 13.21 0.46 26.15
N GLU A 86 12.41 -0.23 26.93
CA GLU A 86 12.34 -1.70 26.93
C GLU A 86 11.41 -2.19 25.82
N ARG A 87 10.19 -1.63 25.76
CA ARG A 87 9.15 -2.09 24.84
C ARG A 87 8.37 -0.92 24.25
N VAL A 88 8.06 -1.02 22.97
CA VAL A 88 7.20 -0.06 22.25
C VAL A 88 5.89 -0.72 21.87
N GLU A 89 4.79 -0.16 22.33
CA GLU A 89 3.44 -0.61 21.98
C GLU A 89 2.84 0.35 20.94
N ARG A 90 2.97 -0.03 19.67
CA ARG A 90 2.52 0.79 18.53
C ARG A 90 0.99 0.92 18.45
N GLU A 91 0.26 -0.01 19.05
CA GLU A 91 -1.20 -0.03 19.02
C GLU A 91 -1.84 1.03 19.91
N THR A 92 -1.16 1.37 21.01
CA THR A 92 -1.68 2.29 22.04
C THR A 92 -0.93 3.63 22.06
N ASN A 93 0.06 3.80 21.18
CA ASN A 93 1.01 4.93 21.17
C ASN A 93 1.79 5.09 22.49
N ARG A 94 2.19 3.96 23.09
CA ARG A 94 2.90 3.94 24.38
C ARG A 94 4.24 3.22 24.35
N VAL A 95 5.04 3.56 25.34
CA VAL A 95 6.40 3.10 25.54
C VAL A 95 6.57 2.67 26.99
N TYR A 96 7.29 1.59 27.20
CA TYR A 96 7.68 1.06 28.50
C TYR A 96 9.18 1.26 28.68
N LEU A 97 9.57 1.77 29.84
CA LEU A 97 10.96 2.04 30.18
C LEU A 97 11.47 0.93 31.10
N ALA A 98 12.73 0.54 30.91
CA ALA A 98 13.36 -0.59 31.60
C ALA A 98 13.63 -0.29 33.07
N GLU A 99 13.89 0.97 33.44
CA GLU A 99 14.34 1.30 34.78
C GLU A 99 13.21 1.15 35.82
N PRO A 100 13.52 0.60 37.00
CA PRO A 100 12.52 0.33 38.04
C PRO A 100 11.86 1.59 38.60
N GLU A 101 12.48 2.76 38.41
CA GLU A 101 11.92 4.05 38.84
C GLU A 101 10.68 4.45 38.04
N PHE A 102 10.58 3.97 36.80
CA PHE A 102 9.43 4.18 35.94
C PHE A 102 8.35 3.12 36.12
N ALA A 103 8.63 2.07 36.89
CA ALA A 103 7.69 1.01 37.19
C ALA A 103 6.75 1.39 38.34
N ALA A 104 5.51 0.92 38.25
CA ALA A 104 4.52 1.04 39.31
C ALA A 104 4.55 -0.22 40.17
N LYS A 105 4.71 -0.03 41.48
CA LYS A 105 4.52 -1.08 42.47
C LYS A 105 3.04 -1.45 42.52
N LYS A 106 2.72 -2.70 42.20
CA LYS A 106 1.37 -3.25 42.32
C LYS A 106 1.39 -4.35 43.36
N ARG A 107 0.33 -4.41 44.16
CA ARG A 107 0.08 -5.60 44.98
C ARG A 107 -0.34 -6.73 44.06
N SER A 108 -0.01 -7.97 44.42
CA SER A 108 -0.69 -9.15 43.85
C SER A 108 -2.19 -8.84 43.79
N PRO A 109 -2.85 -9.04 42.63
CA PRO A 109 -4.29 -8.86 42.57
C PRO A 109 -4.88 -9.69 43.70
N ASN A 110 -5.71 -9.09 44.56
CA ASN A 110 -6.59 -9.89 45.38
C ASN A 110 -7.40 -10.70 44.38
N GLU A 111 -7.16 -12.01 44.33
CA GLU A 111 -7.97 -12.93 43.54
C GLU A 111 -9.44 -12.61 43.85
N TYR A 112 -10.27 -12.53 42.82
CA TYR A 112 -11.69 -12.27 43.04
C TYR A 112 -12.22 -13.31 44.04
N PRO A 113 -13.14 -12.94 44.95
CA PRO A 113 -13.83 -13.95 45.74
C PRO A 113 -14.49 -14.96 44.77
N GLY A 114 -13.95 -16.18 44.72
CA GLY A 114 -14.35 -17.26 43.79
C GLY A 114 -13.33 -17.67 42.70
N GLN A 115 -12.19 -16.99 42.54
CA GLN A 115 -11.13 -17.38 41.60
C GLN A 115 -10.00 -18.22 42.25
N GLN A 116 -10.02 -18.35 43.57
CA GLN A 116 -9.13 -19.25 44.30
C GLN A 116 -9.35 -20.68 43.79
N THR A 117 -8.36 -21.20 43.07
CA THR A 117 -8.37 -22.59 42.59
C THR A 117 -8.15 -23.56 43.76
N GLU A 118 -7.49 -23.08 44.82
CA GLU A 118 -7.20 -23.83 46.04
C GLU A 118 -7.72 -23.07 47.28
N PRO A 119 -8.60 -23.67 48.10
CA PRO A 119 -9.24 -23.01 49.25
C PRO A 119 -8.29 -22.67 50.41
N THR A 120 -7.07 -23.21 50.40
CA THR A 120 -6.05 -23.02 51.45
C THR A 120 -4.87 -22.15 51.01
N PHE A 121 -4.82 -21.76 49.73
CA PHE A 121 -3.72 -20.94 49.22
C PHE A 121 -4.01 -19.47 49.50
N ASN A 122 -3.41 -18.94 50.56
CA ASN A 122 -3.35 -17.52 50.83
C ASN A 122 -2.01 -16.99 50.29
N PRO A 123 -1.95 -16.47 49.04
CA PRO A 123 -0.70 -15.92 48.53
C PRO A 123 -0.23 -14.81 49.45
N THR A 124 1.05 -14.83 49.84
CA THR A 124 1.69 -13.68 50.47
C THR A 124 1.39 -12.44 49.62
N GLN A 125 1.02 -11.33 50.27
CA GLN A 125 0.74 -10.07 49.58
C GLN A 125 2.03 -9.44 49.06
N ASP A 126 2.68 -10.13 48.13
CA ASP A 126 3.94 -9.72 47.55
C ASP A 126 3.67 -8.57 46.58
N THR A 127 4.39 -7.49 46.79
CA THR A 127 4.34 -6.33 45.91
C THR A 127 5.34 -6.55 44.79
N TYR A 128 4.87 -6.60 43.56
CA TYR A 128 5.72 -6.74 42.39
C TYR A 128 5.77 -5.42 41.60
N SER A 129 6.87 -5.21 40.89
CA SER A 129 7.09 -4.02 40.08
C SER A 129 6.62 -4.28 38.65
N THR A 130 5.71 -3.45 38.14
CA THR A 130 5.23 -3.55 36.75
C THR A 130 5.62 -2.30 35.96
N PRO A 131 6.18 -2.43 34.75
CA PRO A 131 6.59 -1.27 33.97
C PRO A 131 5.36 -0.43 33.60
N ARG A 132 5.43 0.89 33.83
CA ARG A 132 4.32 1.81 33.55
C ARG A 132 4.34 2.24 32.08
N PRO A 133 3.17 2.32 31.41
CA PRO A 133 3.12 2.76 30.02
C PRO A 133 3.08 4.29 29.91
N PHE A 134 4.06 4.88 29.22
CA PHE A 134 4.14 6.32 28.93
C PHE A 134 3.71 6.62 27.50
N HIS A 135 2.95 7.71 27.30
CA HIS A 135 2.60 8.13 25.95
C HIS A 135 3.82 8.76 25.24
N ILE A 136 3.97 8.48 23.95
CA ILE A 136 5.10 8.94 23.12
C ILE A 136 5.34 10.46 23.19
N SER A 137 4.28 11.27 23.33
CA SER A 137 4.40 12.74 23.41
C SER A 137 5.11 13.25 24.66
N ASN A 138 5.22 12.42 25.69
CA ASN A 138 5.81 12.79 26.96
C ASN A 138 7.32 12.57 26.99
N LEU A 139 7.86 11.91 25.96
CA LEU A 139 9.26 11.53 25.85
C LEU A 139 9.99 12.42 24.85
N ARG A 140 11.29 12.62 25.09
CA ARG A 140 12.24 13.21 24.14
C ARG A 140 13.42 12.28 23.98
N LEU A 141 13.89 12.10 22.75
CA LEU A 141 15.11 11.33 22.49
C LEU A 141 16.30 12.03 23.12
N GLN A 142 17.23 11.24 23.65
CA GLN A 142 18.55 11.72 23.99
C GLN A 142 19.54 11.34 22.90
N VAL A 143 20.40 12.30 22.57
CA VAL A 143 21.47 12.15 21.58
C VAL A 143 22.79 12.20 22.33
N ARG A 144 23.63 11.18 22.12
CA ARG A 144 24.98 11.13 22.68
C ARG A 144 25.97 11.57 21.61
N GLU A 145 26.63 12.71 21.83
CA GLU A 145 27.64 13.26 20.92
C GLU A 145 28.84 13.73 21.74
N GLY A 146 30.06 13.29 21.39
CA GLY A 146 31.27 13.66 22.13
C GLY A 146 31.28 13.25 23.61
N GLY A 147 30.57 12.16 23.97
CA GLY A 147 30.47 11.70 25.36
C GLY A 147 29.47 12.46 26.23
N LYS A 148 28.88 13.55 25.73
CA LYS A 148 27.81 14.31 26.40
C LYS A 148 26.44 13.85 25.92
N GLU A 149 25.46 13.92 26.81
CA GLU A 149 24.07 13.57 26.51
C GLU A 149 23.23 14.84 26.36
N TYR A 150 22.60 14.98 25.20
CA TYR A 150 21.77 16.12 24.87
C TYR A 150 20.32 15.70 24.71
N THR A 151 19.39 16.55 25.12
CA THR A 151 17.96 16.28 24.97
C THR A 151 17.45 16.89 23.66
N ALA A 152 16.90 16.05 22.78
CA ALA A 152 16.31 16.53 21.53
C ALA A 152 15.02 17.32 21.79
N THR A 153 14.88 18.48 21.15
CA THR A 153 13.66 19.30 21.24
C THR A 153 12.60 18.86 20.24
N ARG A 154 13.03 18.54 19.01
CA ARG A 154 12.16 18.07 17.92
C ARG A 154 12.84 16.92 17.19
N VAL A 155 12.03 16.04 16.62
CA VAL A 155 12.51 14.95 15.76
C VAL A 155 11.76 15.04 14.44
N ARG A 156 12.49 14.90 13.34
CA ARG A 156 11.99 14.81 11.98
C ARG A 156 12.45 13.50 11.35
N ARG A 157 11.74 13.09 10.31
CA ARG A 157 12.13 11.98 9.45
C ARG A 157 12.63 12.48 8.12
N THR A 158 13.49 11.68 7.49
CA THR A 158 13.71 11.75 6.05
C THR A 158 12.55 11.10 5.29
N GLN A 159 12.63 11.10 3.96
CA GLN A 159 11.75 10.31 3.12
C GLN A 159 11.83 8.82 3.52
N VAL A 160 10.67 8.16 3.52
CA VAL A 160 10.54 6.74 3.85
C VAL A 160 10.75 5.95 2.57
N GLY A 161 11.69 5.00 2.60
CA GLY A 161 11.93 4.04 1.52
C GLY A 161 11.54 2.63 1.97
N TRP A 162 11.25 1.75 1.01
CA TRP A 162 11.13 0.32 1.26
C TRP A 162 12.47 -0.35 0.95
N ASP A 163 13.01 -1.10 1.92
CA ASP A 163 14.20 -1.92 1.70
C ASP A 163 13.76 -3.37 1.38
N PRO A 164 14.02 -3.88 0.16
CA PRO A 164 13.63 -5.24 -0.22
C PRO A 164 14.45 -6.33 0.48
N VAL A 165 15.67 -6.02 0.93
CA VAL A 165 16.56 -6.99 1.59
C VAL A 165 16.11 -7.20 3.03
N GLU A 166 15.91 -6.11 3.77
CA GLU A 166 15.43 -6.14 5.15
C GLU A 166 13.90 -6.31 5.25
N ARG A 167 13.19 -6.25 4.12
CA ARG A 167 11.72 -6.33 4.00
C ARG A 167 11.01 -5.39 4.97
N LYS A 168 11.54 -4.17 5.12
CA LYS A 168 11.00 -3.17 6.04
C LYS A 168 11.08 -1.77 5.45
N TYR A 169 10.24 -0.89 5.97
CA TYR A 169 10.32 0.54 5.66
C TYR A 169 11.46 1.15 6.47
N VAL A 170 12.36 1.85 5.79
CA VAL A 170 13.56 2.49 6.37
C VAL A 170 13.48 4.00 6.18
N TRP A 171 13.78 4.73 7.26
CA TRP A 171 13.96 6.18 7.25
C TRP A 171 15.00 6.58 8.29
N LYS A 172 15.64 7.73 8.10
CA LYS A 172 16.58 8.30 9.07
C LYS A 172 15.84 9.25 10.01
N ARG A 173 16.25 9.25 11.28
CA ARG A 173 15.76 10.17 12.31
C ARG A 173 16.71 11.35 12.42
N LEU A 174 16.18 12.56 12.29
CA LEU A 174 16.92 13.80 12.50
C LEU A 174 16.39 14.47 13.76
N ALA A 175 17.22 14.60 14.78
CA ALA A 175 16.89 15.26 16.03
C ALA A 175 17.46 16.67 16.05
N LEU A 176 16.65 17.66 16.44
CA LEU A 176 17.09 19.02 16.69
C LEU A 176 17.59 19.10 18.13
N VAL A 177 18.88 19.40 18.28
CA VAL A 177 19.57 19.61 19.55
C VAL A 177 20.04 21.07 19.59
N PRO A 178 19.31 21.97 20.29
CA PRO A 178 19.66 23.39 20.37
C PRO A 178 21.06 23.62 20.94
N ASP A 179 21.46 22.84 21.94
CA ASP A 179 22.77 22.96 22.61
C ASP A 179 23.96 22.70 21.68
N LEU A 180 23.72 22.04 20.53
CA LEU A 180 24.71 21.73 19.50
C LEU A 180 24.53 22.58 18.24
N ALA A 181 23.55 23.48 18.23
CA ALA A 181 23.40 24.47 17.18
C ALA A 181 24.47 25.56 17.42
N GLY A 182 25.63 25.40 16.79
CA GLY A 182 26.60 26.48 16.67
C GLY A 182 26.05 27.60 15.77
N GLU A 183 26.78 28.72 15.66
CA GLU A 183 26.34 29.90 14.90
C GLU A 183 26.06 29.62 13.41
N GLU A 184 26.74 28.64 12.81
CA GLU A 184 26.60 28.29 11.37
C GLU A 184 25.97 26.91 11.11
N ALA A 185 25.96 26.01 12.10
CA ALA A 185 25.51 24.63 11.91
C ALA A 185 24.06 24.47 12.33
N SER A 186 23.20 24.10 11.37
CA SER A 186 21.83 23.69 11.64
C SER A 186 21.86 22.56 12.68
N GLY A 187 21.37 22.81 13.90
CA GLY A 187 21.45 21.91 15.07
C GLY A 187 20.72 20.56 14.92
N TRP A 188 20.44 20.13 13.69
CA TRP A 188 19.95 18.81 13.36
C TRP A 188 21.09 17.80 13.38
N ARG A 189 20.86 16.68 14.06
CA ARG A 189 21.77 15.54 14.14
C ARG A 189 21.04 14.28 13.76
N GLN A 190 21.72 13.40 13.01
CA GLN A 190 21.17 12.10 12.68
C GLN A 190 21.26 11.18 13.91
N VAL A 191 20.13 10.63 14.32
CA VAL A 191 20.07 9.65 15.41
C VAL A 191 19.98 8.25 14.79
N PRO A 192 21.03 7.41 14.93
CA PRO A 192 21.01 6.05 14.41
C PRO A 192 19.95 5.23 15.14
N TRP A 193 19.38 4.24 14.47
CA TRP A 193 18.51 3.27 15.14
C TRP A 193 19.32 2.36 16.07
N PRO A 194 18.77 1.96 17.22
CA PRO A 194 19.41 0.97 18.07
C PRO A 194 19.50 -0.36 17.32
N GLN A 195 20.53 -1.14 17.64
CA GLN A 195 20.71 -2.45 17.03
C GLN A 195 19.67 -3.41 17.59
N GLU A 196 18.80 -3.91 16.72
CA GLU A 196 17.80 -4.92 17.10
C GLU A 196 18.52 -6.25 17.36
N GLU A 197 18.29 -6.83 18.53
CA GLU A 197 18.69 -8.21 18.80
C GLU A 197 17.83 -9.13 17.94
N LYS A 198 18.47 -9.79 16.96
CA LYS A 198 17.77 -10.79 16.16
C LYS A 198 17.39 -11.94 17.09
N PRO A 199 16.11 -12.35 17.14
CA PRO A 199 15.72 -13.47 17.98
C PRO A 199 16.51 -14.69 17.54
N THR A 200 17.21 -15.31 18.49
CA THR A 200 17.85 -16.60 18.26
C THR A 200 16.74 -17.63 18.10
N LEU A 201 16.42 -17.96 16.85
CA LEU A 201 15.49 -19.03 16.55
C LEU A 201 16.15 -20.34 16.94
N VAL A 202 15.67 -20.95 18.03
CA VAL A 202 16.05 -22.31 18.40
C VAL A 202 15.34 -23.22 17.40
N LYS A 203 16.11 -23.92 16.56
CA LYS A 203 15.56 -24.89 15.60
C LYS A 203 14.83 -25.98 16.39
N GLY A 204 13.53 -26.12 16.15
CA GLY A 204 12.72 -27.17 16.73
C GLY A 204 13.02 -28.54 16.10
N ALA A 205 12.62 -29.62 16.76
CA ALA A 205 12.75 -30.97 16.21
C ALA A 205 11.92 -31.21 14.92
N LEU A 206 10.95 -30.33 14.66
CA LEU A 206 10.09 -30.36 13.47
C LEU A 206 10.55 -29.40 12.36
N ASP A 207 11.62 -28.63 12.59
CA ASP A 207 12.15 -27.74 11.56
C ASP A 207 12.99 -28.54 10.56
N ALA A 208 12.71 -28.37 9.27
CA ALA A 208 13.49 -29.03 8.22
C ALA A 208 14.94 -28.57 8.24
N ALA A 209 15.86 -29.49 7.94
CA ALA A 209 17.27 -29.15 7.81
C ALA A 209 17.46 -28.18 6.64
N GLU A 210 18.41 -27.25 6.76
CA GLU A 210 18.69 -26.25 5.72
C GLU A 210 19.03 -26.91 4.38
N GLU A 211 19.73 -28.05 4.43
CA GLU A 211 20.06 -28.87 3.27
C GLU A 211 18.81 -29.42 2.56
N GLU A 212 17.78 -29.83 3.30
CA GLU A 212 16.53 -30.33 2.72
C GLU A 212 15.70 -29.21 2.10
N ILE A 213 15.69 -28.02 2.72
CA ILE A 213 14.98 -26.84 2.21
C ILE A 213 15.61 -26.34 0.91
N LEU A 214 16.95 -26.30 0.87
CA LEU A 214 17.69 -25.84 -0.31
C LEU A 214 17.80 -26.90 -1.40
N ARG A 215 17.44 -28.17 -1.10
CA ARG A 215 17.44 -29.24 -2.08
C ARG A 215 16.43 -28.91 -3.19
N PRO A 216 16.87 -28.76 -4.45
CA PRO A 216 15.95 -28.53 -5.55
C PRO A 216 15.08 -29.78 -5.73
N SER A 217 13.82 -29.69 -5.28
CA SER A 217 12.85 -30.79 -5.35
C SER A 217 12.19 -30.89 -6.73
N TRP A 218 12.21 -29.80 -7.49
CA TRP A 218 11.62 -29.72 -8.81
C TRP A 218 12.56 -29.02 -9.78
N THR A 219 12.92 -29.73 -10.84
CA THR A 219 13.53 -29.13 -12.03
C THR A 219 12.46 -29.13 -13.12
N PRO A 220 12.11 -27.98 -13.70
CA PRO A 220 11.18 -27.96 -14.83
C PRO A 220 11.77 -28.78 -15.96
N ASP A 221 11.17 -29.93 -16.26
CA ASP A 221 11.49 -30.65 -17.49
C ASP A 221 10.82 -29.92 -18.66
N LEU A 222 11.65 -29.21 -19.43
CA LEU A 222 11.22 -28.47 -20.62
C LEU A 222 10.62 -29.40 -21.70
N SER A 223 10.84 -30.72 -21.61
CA SER A 223 10.22 -31.72 -22.50
C SER A 223 8.68 -31.66 -22.45
N SER A 224 8.12 -31.44 -21.25
CA SER A 224 6.67 -31.35 -20.99
C SER A 224 6.04 -30.03 -21.44
N LEU A 225 6.86 -28.99 -21.63
CA LEU A 225 6.45 -27.66 -22.11
C LEU A 225 6.50 -27.53 -23.63
N SER A 226 6.94 -28.56 -24.36
CA SER A 226 6.89 -28.62 -25.83
C SER A 226 5.45 -28.87 -26.34
N LEU A 227 4.51 -28.04 -25.89
CA LEU A 227 3.17 -27.94 -26.48
C LEU A 227 3.22 -27.34 -27.89
N ALA A 228 4.35 -26.72 -28.26
CA ALA A 228 4.60 -26.28 -29.62
C ALA A 228 5.14 -27.46 -30.45
N PRO A 229 4.50 -27.80 -31.59
CA PRO A 229 5.08 -28.77 -32.52
C PRO A 229 6.48 -28.28 -32.95
N SER A 230 7.41 -29.22 -33.13
CA SER A 230 8.74 -28.90 -33.67
C SER A 230 8.59 -28.10 -34.96
N SER A 231 9.53 -27.18 -35.24
CA SER A 231 9.50 -26.39 -36.48
C SER A 231 9.45 -27.24 -37.77
N SER A 232 9.91 -28.50 -37.68
CA SER A 232 9.85 -29.50 -38.74
C SER A 232 8.45 -30.09 -38.98
N THR A 233 7.58 -30.10 -37.96
CA THR A 233 6.21 -30.65 -38.04
C THR A 233 5.15 -29.56 -38.20
N ALA A 234 5.53 -28.29 -38.06
CA ALA A 234 4.67 -27.17 -38.37
C ALA A 234 4.31 -27.16 -39.88
N PRO A 235 3.02 -27.03 -40.24
CA PRO A 235 2.63 -26.94 -41.64
C PRO A 235 3.24 -25.65 -42.24
N LYS A 236 3.80 -25.76 -43.46
CA LYS A 236 4.26 -24.59 -44.24
C LYS A 236 3.17 -23.53 -44.44
N ASN A 237 1.90 -23.91 -44.27
CA ASN A 237 0.75 -23.04 -44.40
C ASN A 237 0.09 -22.84 -43.02
N PRO A 238 0.12 -21.62 -42.45
CA PRO A 238 -0.34 -21.35 -41.08
C PRO A 238 -1.85 -21.60 -40.87
N SER A 239 -2.62 -21.61 -41.95
CA SER A 239 -4.08 -21.82 -41.93
C SER A 239 -4.50 -23.27 -41.79
N ARG A 240 -3.58 -24.25 -41.86
CA ARG A 240 -3.91 -25.66 -41.70
C ARG A 240 -3.77 -26.07 -40.23
N PRO A 241 -4.71 -26.86 -39.69
CA PRO A 241 -4.55 -27.41 -38.34
C PRO A 241 -3.27 -28.24 -38.27
N LEU A 242 -2.64 -28.20 -37.10
CA LEU A 242 -1.45 -29.00 -36.83
C LEU A 242 -1.80 -30.48 -36.96
N PRO A 243 -1.13 -31.24 -37.85
CA PRO A 243 -1.34 -32.68 -37.91
C PRO A 243 -0.76 -33.31 -36.63
N ASN A 244 -1.51 -34.23 -36.01
CA ASN A 244 -1.12 -35.02 -34.82
C ASN A 244 -1.07 -34.25 -33.49
N LEU A 245 -2.12 -33.50 -33.16
CA LEU A 245 -2.28 -32.92 -31.83
C LEU A 245 -2.70 -34.01 -30.80
N ALA A 246 -2.07 -34.02 -29.62
CA ALA A 246 -2.42 -34.98 -28.57
C ALA A 246 -3.88 -34.80 -28.07
N GLU A 247 -4.53 -35.91 -27.68
CA GLU A 247 -5.96 -35.95 -27.32
C GLU A 247 -6.30 -35.12 -26.06
N GLY A 248 -5.30 -34.71 -25.26
CA GLY A 248 -5.42 -33.79 -24.12
C GLY A 248 -4.87 -32.37 -24.35
N ALA A 249 -4.49 -32.02 -25.59
CA ALA A 249 -3.92 -30.71 -25.89
C ALA A 249 -4.94 -29.57 -25.65
N PRO A 250 -4.48 -28.41 -25.13
CA PRO A 250 -5.31 -27.23 -24.92
C PRO A 250 -6.12 -26.86 -26.18
N PRO A 251 -7.39 -26.43 -26.04
CA PRO A 251 -8.26 -26.14 -27.17
C PRO A 251 -7.69 -25.05 -28.09
N GLU A 252 -6.83 -24.16 -27.57
CA GLU A 252 -6.15 -23.10 -28.31
C GLU A 252 -5.22 -23.64 -29.41
N LEU A 253 -4.67 -24.84 -29.24
CA LEU A 253 -3.81 -25.50 -30.23
C LEU A 253 -4.60 -26.27 -31.30
N ARG A 254 -5.89 -26.56 -31.04
CA ARG A 254 -6.82 -27.20 -31.99
C ARG A 254 -7.45 -26.19 -32.94
N VAL A 255 -7.38 -24.91 -32.62
CA VAL A 255 -7.76 -23.84 -33.54
C VAL A 255 -6.67 -23.79 -34.61
N SER A 256 -6.97 -24.25 -35.82
CA SER A 256 -6.17 -23.93 -37.02
C SER A 256 -5.87 -22.45 -36.94
N GLN A 257 -4.60 -22.09 -36.75
CA GLN A 257 -4.18 -20.77 -36.25
C GLN A 257 -5.15 -19.71 -36.73
N LEU A 258 -5.99 -19.24 -35.81
CA LEU A 258 -6.79 -18.04 -35.99
C LEU A 258 -7.66 -18.03 -37.26
N ASP A 259 -8.94 -18.37 -37.13
CA ASP A 259 -9.94 -17.49 -37.73
C ASP A 259 -10.01 -16.17 -36.94
N LEU A 260 -8.86 -15.51 -36.71
CA LEU A 260 -8.79 -14.06 -36.45
C LEU A 260 -9.02 -13.32 -37.77
N GLY A 261 -10.05 -13.75 -38.48
CA GLY A 261 -10.61 -13.04 -39.58
C GLY A 261 -10.12 -13.43 -40.96
N GLY A 262 -9.94 -14.70 -41.30
CA GLY A 262 -9.74 -15.04 -42.72
C GLY A 262 -10.83 -14.39 -43.59
N ALA A 263 -12.09 -14.48 -43.15
CA ALA A 263 -13.20 -13.72 -43.72
C ALA A 263 -13.30 -12.27 -43.19
N TYR A 264 -13.03 -12.02 -41.91
CA TYR A 264 -13.22 -10.71 -41.27
C TYR A 264 -12.14 -9.67 -41.66
N TRP A 265 -10.86 -10.02 -41.63
CA TRP A 265 -9.73 -9.25 -42.15
C TRP A 265 -9.89 -8.93 -43.64
N SER A 266 -10.31 -9.91 -44.43
CA SER A 266 -10.59 -9.72 -45.87
C SER A 266 -11.72 -8.71 -46.10
N ARG A 267 -12.78 -8.75 -45.28
CA ARG A 267 -13.88 -7.76 -45.31
C ARG A 267 -13.42 -6.39 -44.82
N ALA A 268 -12.64 -6.32 -43.75
CA ALA A 268 -12.10 -5.08 -43.19
C ALA A 268 -11.17 -4.36 -44.18
N LYS A 269 -10.23 -5.07 -44.81
CA LYS A 269 -9.35 -4.53 -45.86
C LYS A 269 -10.12 -4.08 -47.10
N ARG A 270 -11.21 -4.77 -47.45
CA ARG A 270 -12.09 -4.36 -48.56
C ARG A 270 -12.85 -3.06 -48.21
N GLN A 271 -13.32 -2.92 -46.97
CA GLN A 271 -13.95 -1.68 -46.49
C GLN A 271 -12.95 -0.52 -46.44
N GLU A 272 -11.73 -0.75 -45.95
CA GLU A 272 -10.66 0.25 -45.89
C GLU A 272 -10.33 0.79 -47.31
N ARG A 273 -10.09 -0.10 -48.28
CA ARG A 273 -9.87 0.30 -49.69
C ARG A 273 -11.04 1.08 -50.28
N PHE A 274 -12.26 0.71 -49.92
CA PHE A 274 -13.46 1.42 -50.38
C PHE A 274 -13.57 2.82 -49.77
N GLN A 275 -13.25 2.97 -48.48
CA GLN A 275 -13.21 4.27 -47.80
C GLN A 275 -12.11 5.17 -48.36
N GLU A 276 -10.91 4.65 -48.60
CA GLU A 276 -9.82 5.38 -49.25
C GLU A 276 -10.21 5.87 -50.64
N LYS A 277 -10.85 5.01 -51.45
CA LYS A 277 -11.34 5.40 -52.77
C LYS A 277 -12.36 6.55 -52.68
N LYS A 278 -13.32 6.46 -51.75
CA LYS A 278 -14.30 7.55 -51.52
C LYS A 278 -13.63 8.83 -51.04
N ALA A 279 -12.65 8.74 -50.14
CA ALA A 279 -11.92 9.90 -49.64
C ALA A 279 -11.11 10.59 -50.74
N ARG A 280 -10.46 9.80 -51.61
CA ARG A 280 -9.76 10.30 -52.79
C ARG A 280 -10.74 10.98 -53.76
N GLU A 281 -11.85 10.35 -54.11
CA GLU A 281 -12.89 10.96 -54.97
C GLU A 281 -13.42 12.28 -54.38
N ALA A 282 -13.63 12.35 -53.06
CA ALA A 282 -14.03 13.58 -52.38
C ALA A 282 -12.94 14.67 -52.44
N GLN A 283 -11.66 14.30 -52.33
CA GLN A 283 -10.54 15.25 -52.50
C GLN A 283 -10.47 15.79 -53.94
N TYR A 284 -10.59 14.92 -54.95
CA TYR A 284 -10.65 15.35 -56.35
C TYR A 284 -11.85 16.27 -56.63
N GLY A 285 -13.02 15.99 -56.05
CA GLY A 285 -14.19 16.87 -56.14
C GLY A 285 -13.96 18.25 -55.52
N LYS A 286 -13.23 18.32 -54.39
CA LYS A 286 -12.83 19.60 -53.76
C LYS A 286 -11.82 20.37 -54.60
N ILE A 287 -10.84 19.69 -55.20
CA ILE A 287 -9.86 20.34 -56.09
C ILE A 287 -10.56 20.89 -57.32
N ARG A 288 -11.40 20.10 -57.98
CA ARG A 288 -12.17 20.50 -59.17
C ARG A 288 -13.11 21.68 -58.90
N SER A 289 -13.81 21.68 -57.76
CA SER A 289 -14.69 22.80 -57.38
C SER A 289 -13.91 24.07 -57.04
N ASN A 290 -12.73 23.96 -56.42
CA ASN A 290 -11.85 25.10 -56.18
C ASN A 290 -11.24 25.65 -57.48
N GLU A 291 -10.89 24.80 -58.44
CA GLU A 291 -10.44 25.23 -59.78
C GLU A 291 -11.54 25.96 -60.53
N LEU A 292 -12.79 25.44 -60.51
CA LEU A 292 -13.94 26.13 -61.09
C LEU A 292 -14.20 27.49 -60.44
N ARG A 293 -14.09 27.59 -59.10
CA ARG A 293 -14.19 28.88 -58.39
C ARG A 293 -13.07 29.84 -58.78
N ARG A 294 -11.83 29.36 -58.90
CA ARG A 294 -10.69 30.18 -59.36
C ARG A 294 -10.87 30.65 -60.80
N ALA A 295 -11.38 29.78 -61.69
CA ALA A 295 -11.69 30.15 -63.07
C ALA A 295 -12.79 31.21 -63.14
N ALA A 296 -13.87 31.04 -62.36
CA ALA A 296 -14.95 32.03 -62.27
C ALA A 296 -14.44 33.38 -61.73
N ALA A 297 -13.61 33.39 -60.70
CA ALA A 297 -13.00 34.61 -60.16
C ALA A 297 -12.07 35.30 -61.18
N ARG A 298 -11.30 34.53 -61.97
CA ARG A 298 -10.49 35.08 -63.07
C ARG A 298 -11.35 35.73 -64.13
N MET A 299 -12.48 35.11 -64.51
CA MET A 299 -13.40 35.69 -65.48
C MET A 299 -14.10 36.95 -64.94
N ALA A 300 -14.49 36.98 -63.67
CA ALA A 300 -15.04 38.17 -63.02
C ALA A 300 -14.03 39.34 -63.02
N ASN A 301 -12.76 39.08 -62.69
CA ASN A 301 -11.71 40.10 -62.73
C ASN A 301 -11.38 40.57 -64.17
N ALA A 302 -11.45 39.68 -65.16
CA ALA A 302 -11.28 40.05 -66.57
C ALA A 302 -12.43 40.93 -67.08
N SER A 303 -13.66 40.67 -66.63
CA SER A 303 -14.83 41.52 -66.87
C SER A 303 -14.66 42.91 -66.24
N ALA A 304 -14.26 42.99 -64.96
CA ALA A 304 -14.02 44.26 -64.29
C ALA A 304 -12.93 45.11 -64.97
N ARG A 305 -11.87 44.48 -65.51
CA ARG A 305 -10.82 45.17 -66.28
C ARG A 305 -11.27 45.64 -67.67
N ARG A 306 -12.31 45.04 -68.26
CA ARG A 306 -12.91 45.54 -69.51
C ARG A 306 -13.88 46.70 -69.26
N GLY A 307 -14.50 46.79 -68.08
CA GLY A 307 -15.36 47.91 -67.70
C GLY A 307 -14.59 49.19 -67.36
N GLY A 308 -13.38 49.09 -66.81
CA GLY A 308 -12.59 50.26 -66.38
C GLY A 308 -11.76 50.96 -67.45
N ARG A 309 -11.91 50.62 -68.74
CA ARG A 309 -11.15 51.23 -69.86
C ARG A 309 -12.02 52.07 -70.80
N ALA A 310 -13.27 52.33 -70.43
CA ALA A 310 -14.20 53.14 -71.20
C ALA A 310 -14.29 54.61 -70.73
N ASP A 311 -13.69 54.97 -69.59
CA ASP A 311 -13.82 56.32 -68.99
C ASP A 311 -12.55 57.19 -69.08
N GLU A 312 -11.56 56.82 -69.90
CA GLU A 312 -10.27 57.55 -69.98
C GLU A 312 -9.84 57.85 -71.44
N ILE A 313 -10.79 58.29 -72.28
CA ILE A 313 -10.51 58.96 -73.56
C ILE A 313 -11.56 60.06 -73.74
N ASP A 314 -11.39 61.19 -73.05
CA ASP A 314 -11.93 62.50 -73.43
C ASP A 314 -11.26 63.55 -72.53
N LEU A 315 -10.11 64.06 -72.98
CA LEU A 315 -9.51 65.35 -72.59
C LEU A 315 -8.18 65.55 -73.34
N ALA A 316 -8.26 66.19 -74.51
CA ALA A 316 -7.31 67.12 -75.14
C ALA A 316 -7.44 67.08 -76.68
#